data_AF-H9FJ59-F1
#
_entry.id   AF-H9FJ59-F1
#
_cell.length_a   1.000
_cell.length_b   1.000
_cell.length_c   1.000
_cell.angle_alpha   90.00
_cell.angle_beta   90.00
_cell.angle_gamma   90.00
#
_symmetry.space_group_name_H-M   'P 1'
#
loop_
_entity.id
_entity.type
_entity.pdbx_description
1 polymer ?
#
loop_
_entity_poly.entity_id
_entity_poly.type
_entity_poly.pdbx_seq_one_letter_code
_entity_poly.pdbx_strand_id
1 'polypeptide(L)'
;PSLHIVLNSIMKALVPLLHIALLVLFVIIIYAIIGLELFLGRMHKTCYFLGSDLEAEEDPSPCASSGSGRACTLNQTECRGRWPGPNGGITNFDNFFFAMLTVFQCVTMEGWTDVLYWMQDAMGYELPWVYFVSLVIFGSFFVLNLVLGVLSGEFSKEREKAKARGDFQKQREKQQMEEDLRGYLDWITQAEELDMEDPSADGNLGSM
;
A
#
# COMPACT_ATOMS: atom_id res chain seq x y z
N PRO A 1 -3.53 -27.93 2.28
CA PRO A 1 -4.66 -27.56 1.38
C PRO A 1 -5.15 -26.11 1.58
N SER A 2 -5.41 -25.67 2.81
CA SER A 2 -5.89 -24.32 3.16
C SER A 2 -4.90 -23.19 2.87
N LEU A 3 -3.60 -23.37 3.17
CA LEU A 3 -2.57 -22.35 2.92
C LEU A 3 -2.42 -21.99 1.42
N HIS A 4 -2.54 -22.98 0.54
CA HIS A 4 -2.40 -22.79 -0.91
C HIS A 4 -3.54 -21.95 -1.51
N ILE A 5 -4.73 -22.02 -0.91
CA ILE A 5 -5.89 -21.21 -1.29
C ILE A 5 -5.65 -19.75 -0.91
N VAL A 6 -5.11 -19.52 0.29
CA VAL A 6 -4.75 -18.17 0.77
C VAL A 6 -3.65 -17.55 -0.10
N LEU A 7 -2.58 -18.29 -0.42
CA LEU A 7 -1.49 -17.84 -1.29
C LEU A 7 -1.98 -17.45 -2.70
N ASN A 8 -2.82 -18.29 -3.32
CA ASN A 8 -3.40 -17.98 -4.63
C ASN A 8 -4.34 -16.76 -4.60
N SER A 9 -4.94 -16.47 -3.45
CA SER A 9 -5.79 -15.30 -3.27
C SER A 9 -4.95 -14.02 -3.13
N ILE A 10 -3.85 -14.09 -2.39
CA ILE A 10 -2.87 -12.98 -2.26
C ILE A 10 -2.24 -12.66 -3.62
N MET A 11 -1.81 -13.67 -4.36
CA MET A 11 -1.13 -13.46 -5.65
C MET A 11 -2.05 -12.79 -6.68
N LYS A 12 -3.35 -13.09 -6.68
CA LYS A 12 -4.34 -12.42 -7.53
C LYS A 12 -4.54 -10.95 -7.15
N ALA A 13 -4.48 -10.62 -5.86
CA ALA A 13 -4.58 -9.24 -5.37
C ALA A 13 -3.31 -8.42 -5.60
N LEU A 14 -2.16 -9.08 -5.83
CA LEU A 14 -0.86 -8.41 -6.03
C LEU A 14 -0.69 -7.83 -7.45
N VAL A 15 -1.34 -8.43 -8.46
CA VAL A 15 -1.22 -7.97 -9.87
C VAL A 15 -1.70 -6.50 -10.05
N PRO A 16 -2.87 -6.07 -9.54
CA PRO A 16 -3.27 -4.67 -9.59
C PRO A 16 -2.34 -3.74 -8.81
N LEU A 17 -1.80 -4.21 -7.68
CA LEU A 17 -0.86 -3.46 -6.84
C LEU A 17 0.50 -3.26 -7.53
N LEU A 18 0.90 -4.15 -8.42
CA LEU A 18 2.17 -4.05 -9.15
C LEU A 18 2.24 -2.78 -10.00
N HIS A 19 1.16 -2.41 -10.70
CA HIS A 19 1.13 -1.19 -11.50
C HIS A 19 1.33 0.08 -10.66
N ILE A 20 0.76 0.09 -9.46
CA ILE A 20 0.95 1.17 -8.49
C ILE A 20 2.38 1.17 -7.98
N ALA A 21 2.90 0.00 -7.58
CA ALA A 21 4.26 -0.13 -7.09
C ALA A 21 5.29 0.34 -8.13
N LEU A 22 5.06 0.08 -9.42
CA LEU A 22 5.89 0.61 -10.51
C LEU A 22 5.82 2.13 -10.63
N LEU A 23 4.63 2.73 -10.48
CA LEU A 23 4.48 4.19 -10.46
C LEU A 23 5.22 4.81 -9.27
N VAL A 24 5.09 4.21 -8.08
CA VAL A 24 5.79 4.65 -6.85
C VAL A 24 7.29 4.54 -7.03
N LEU A 25 7.78 3.41 -7.54
CA LEU A 25 9.20 3.20 -7.82
C LEU A 25 9.72 4.24 -8.80
N PHE A 26 8.94 4.59 -9.84
CA PHE A 26 9.33 5.63 -10.80
C PHE A 26 9.47 7.01 -10.14
N VAL A 27 8.53 7.40 -9.27
CA VAL A 27 8.62 8.65 -8.50
C VAL A 27 9.85 8.64 -7.58
N ILE A 28 10.11 7.53 -6.88
CA ILE A 28 11.29 7.37 -6.03
C ILE A 28 12.57 7.54 -6.86
N ILE A 29 12.66 6.96 -8.05
CA ILE A 29 13.82 7.08 -8.92
C ILE A 29 14.05 8.54 -9.33
N ILE A 30 13.01 9.27 -9.74
CA ILE A 30 13.12 10.70 -10.12
C ILE A 30 13.68 11.51 -8.95
N TYR A 31 13.07 11.40 -7.77
CA TYR A 31 13.52 12.13 -6.60
C TYR A 31 14.92 11.70 -6.15
N ALA A 32 15.27 10.41 -6.26
CA ALA A 32 16.60 9.92 -5.93
C ALA A 32 17.69 10.55 -6.83
N ILE A 33 17.42 10.68 -8.14
CA ILE A 33 18.35 11.34 -9.08
C ILE A 33 18.49 12.82 -8.74
N ILE A 34 17.36 13.52 -8.50
CA ILE A 34 17.37 14.94 -8.13
C ILE A 34 18.14 15.14 -6.81
N GLY A 35 17.87 14.32 -5.80
CA GLY A 35 18.55 14.38 -4.50
C GLY A 35 20.03 14.08 -4.61
N LEU A 36 20.42 13.08 -5.41
CA LEU A 36 21.83 12.76 -5.70
C LEU A 36 22.55 13.98 -6.28
N GLU A 37 22.00 14.63 -7.31
CA GLU A 37 22.63 15.82 -7.93
C GLU A 37 22.70 17.03 -6.98
N LEU A 38 21.67 17.24 -6.16
CA LEU A 38 21.62 18.41 -5.27
C LEU A 38 22.48 18.24 -4.00
N PHE A 39 22.57 17.02 -3.47
CA PHE A 39 23.03 16.77 -2.11
C PHE A 39 24.28 15.89 -1.99
N LEU A 40 24.92 15.58 -3.12
CA LEU A 40 26.11 14.74 -3.15
C LEU A 40 27.20 15.21 -2.18
N GLY A 41 27.64 14.31 -1.30
CA GLY A 41 28.77 14.50 -0.39
C GLY A 41 28.55 15.53 0.71
N ARG A 42 27.33 16.05 0.89
CA ARG A 42 27.07 17.13 1.87
C ARG A 42 27.04 16.65 3.33
N MET A 43 26.71 15.37 3.57
CA MET A 43 26.51 14.82 4.91
C MET A 43 27.76 14.20 5.56
N HIS A 44 28.98 14.44 5.04
CA HIS A 44 30.21 13.78 5.53
C HIS A 44 31.05 14.60 6.50
N LYS A 45 30.48 15.65 7.09
CA LYS A 45 31.16 16.55 8.04
C LYS A 45 30.40 16.58 9.35
N THR A 46 31.10 16.41 10.47
CA THR A 46 30.55 16.59 11.82
C THR A 46 31.56 17.33 12.70
N CYS A 47 31.15 17.68 13.91
CA CYS A 47 31.98 18.38 14.87
C CYS A 47 32.90 17.41 15.61
N TYR A 48 34.21 17.63 15.50
CA TYR A 48 35.25 16.90 16.23
C TYR A 48 35.96 17.82 17.21
N PHE A 49 36.50 17.27 18.30
CA PHE A 49 37.39 18.03 19.18
C PHE A 49 38.73 18.31 18.49
N LEU A 50 39.28 19.52 18.66
CA LEU A 50 40.54 19.95 18.07
C LEU A 50 41.67 18.95 18.38
N GLY A 51 42.30 18.43 17.33
CA GLY A 51 43.45 17.52 17.45
C GLY A 51 43.12 16.09 17.90
N SER A 52 41.85 15.71 18.02
CA SER A 52 41.45 14.32 18.23
C SER A 52 40.45 13.86 17.16
N ASP A 53 40.25 12.54 17.06
CA ASP A 53 39.23 11.93 16.20
C ASP A 53 37.96 11.56 17.00
N LEU A 54 37.77 12.19 18.17
CA LEU A 54 36.58 12.04 19.00
C LEU A 54 35.50 13.03 18.54
N GLU A 55 34.33 12.49 18.22
CA GLU A 55 33.12 13.26 17.93
C GLU A 55 32.73 14.08 19.17
N ALA A 56 32.36 15.33 18.97
CA ALA A 56 32.08 16.27 20.06
C ALA A 56 30.67 16.13 20.65
N GLU A 57 29.78 15.45 19.93
CA GLU A 57 28.37 15.27 20.27
C GLU A 57 28.08 13.77 20.44
N GLU A 58 27.20 13.41 21.39
CA GLU A 58 26.76 12.01 21.59
C GLU A 58 25.94 11.51 20.40
N ASP A 59 25.09 12.39 19.85
CA ASP A 59 24.36 12.18 18.60
C ASP A 59 24.97 13.09 17.52
N PRO A 60 25.95 12.62 16.73
CA PRO A 60 26.62 13.43 15.73
C PRO A 60 25.65 13.82 14.61
N SER A 61 25.61 15.12 14.31
CA SER A 61 24.81 15.68 13.21
C SER A 61 25.70 16.44 12.22
N PRO A 62 25.29 16.57 10.94
CA PRO A 62 26.06 17.30 9.96
C PRO A 62 26.44 18.72 10.40
N CYS A 63 27.59 19.20 9.92
CA CYS A 63 28.02 20.58 10.14
C CYS A 63 28.53 21.22 8.85
N ALA A 64 28.51 22.55 8.82
CA ALA A 64 29.12 23.37 7.79
C ALA A 64 30.31 24.16 8.35
N SER A 65 31.47 24.03 7.71
CA SER A 65 32.68 24.78 8.07
C SER A 65 32.65 26.23 7.58
N SER A 66 31.89 26.51 6.52
CA SER A 66 31.67 27.84 5.96
C SER A 66 30.40 27.79 5.11
N GLY A 67 29.42 28.66 5.38
CA GLY A 67 28.13 28.71 4.68
C GLY A 67 26.94 28.88 5.62
N SER A 68 25.74 28.63 5.09
CA SER A 68 24.45 28.77 5.81
C SER A 68 24.05 27.57 6.66
N GLY A 69 24.90 26.55 6.78
CA GLY A 69 24.63 25.36 7.61
C GLY A 69 25.01 25.55 9.08
N ARG A 70 24.85 24.50 9.87
CA ARG A 70 25.10 24.47 11.32
C ARG A 70 26.60 24.59 11.60
N ALA A 71 26.96 25.54 12.46
CA ALA A 71 28.32 25.68 12.97
C ALA A 71 28.49 24.95 14.31
N CYS A 72 29.70 24.41 14.56
CA CYS A 72 30.04 23.83 15.85
C CYS A 72 30.18 24.94 16.90
N THR A 73 29.36 24.90 17.95
CA THR A 73 29.31 25.94 19.00
C THR A 73 30.12 25.60 20.25
N LEU A 74 30.53 24.34 20.39
CA LEU A 74 31.31 23.85 21.52
C LEU A 74 32.76 24.38 21.46
N ASN A 75 33.29 24.74 22.63
CA ASN A 75 34.68 25.18 22.75
C ASN A 75 35.63 24.08 22.28
N GLN A 76 36.68 24.48 21.57
CA GLN A 76 37.69 23.58 21.01
C GLN A 76 37.12 22.50 20.07
N THR A 77 36.09 22.83 19.30
CA THR A 77 35.59 21.95 18.24
C THR A 77 35.83 22.55 16.86
N GLU A 78 36.01 21.67 15.87
CA GLU A 78 36.07 22.06 14.46
C GLU A 78 35.18 21.17 13.61
N CYS A 79 34.55 21.76 12.59
CA CYS A 79 33.77 21.02 11.61
C CYS A 79 34.72 20.36 10.61
N ARG A 80 34.89 19.04 10.72
CA ARG A 80 35.83 18.27 9.89
C ARG A 80 35.08 17.19 9.12
N GLY A 81 35.58 16.90 7.92
CA GLY A 81 35.15 15.73 7.14
C GLY A 81 35.64 14.41 7.75
N ARG A 82 35.30 13.29 7.11
CA ARG A 82 35.56 11.88 7.51
C ARG A 82 34.48 11.23 8.35
N TRP A 83 33.38 11.92 8.59
CA TRP A 83 32.22 11.28 9.20
C TRP A 83 31.52 10.38 8.17
N PRO A 84 31.21 9.11 8.49
CA PRO A 84 30.49 8.22 7.58
C PRO A 84 29.12 8.77 7.18
N GLY A 85 28.51 9.61 8.03
CA GLY A 85 27.20 10.20 7.82
C GLY A 85 26.16 9.68 8.83
N PRO A 86 24.93 10.21 8.77
CA PRO A 86 23.86 9.80 9.66
C PRO A 86 23.56 8.30 9.56
N ASN A 87 23.10 7.68 10.65
CA ASN A 87 22.77 6.25 10.72
C ASN A 87 23.92 5.33 10.23
N GLY A 88 25.16 5.66 10.58
CA GLY A 88 26.34 4.89 10.15
C GLY A 88 26.64 5.02 8.65
N GLY A 89 26.21 6.11 8.02
CA GLY A 89 26.39 6.36 6.59
C GLY A 89 25.39 5.65 5.70
N ILE A 90 24.26 5.15 6.21
CA ILE A 90 23.20 4.55 5.39
C ILE A 90 22.32 5.63 4.76
N THR A 91 22.00 6.68 5.53
CA THR A 91 21.11 7.76 5.09
C THR A 91 21.94 8.86 4.45
N ASN A 92 22.18 8.74 3.14
CA ASN A 92 22.97 9.68 2.35
C ASN A 92 22.49 9.78 0.90
N PHE A 93 23.06 10.74 0.17
CA PHE A 93 22.80 10.99 -1.25
C PHE A 93 24.09 10.89 -2.07
N ASP A 94 25.00 9.98 -1.73
CA ASP A 94 26.31 9.87 -2.42
C ASP A 94 26.29 8.84 -3.55
N ASN A 95 25.40 7.86 -3.45
CA ASN A 95 25.21 6.83 -4.45
C ASN A 95 23.73 6.70 -4.79
N PHE A 96 23.44 6.33 -6.03
CA PHE A 96 22.06 6.14 -6.49
C PHE A 96 21.25 5.19 -5.59
N PHE A 97 21.86 4.09 -5.13
CA PHE A 97 21.18 3.13 -4.25
C PHE A 97 20.84 3.71 -2.87
N PHE A 98 21.76 4.41 -2.22
CA PHE A 98 21.51 5.04 -0.91
C PHE A 98 20.56 6.23 -1.02
N ALA A 99 20.63 6.99 -2.12
CA ALA A 99 19.66 8.04 -2.43
C ALA A 99 18.24 7.45 -2.57
N MET A 100 18.09 6.34 -3.31
CA MET A 100 16.79 5.64 -3.41
C MET A 100 16.29 5.14 -2.06
N LEU A 101 17.16 4.55 -1.21
CA LEU A 101 16.78 4.12 0.13
C LEU A 101 16.32 5.28 1.02
N THR A 102 17.07 6.38 1.01
CA THR A 102 16.75 7.59 1.78
C THR A 102 15.43 8.21 1.31
N VAL A 103 15.20 8.28 -0.01
CA VAL A 103 13.92 8.74 -0.57
C VAL A 103 12.78 7.80 -0.22
N PHE A 104 13.00 6.48 -0.27
CA PHE A 104 12.01 5.49 0.13
C PHE A 104 11.62 5.66 1.61
N GLN A 105 12.59 5.81 2.51
CA GLN A 105 12.36 6.13 3.92
C GLN A 105 11.55 7.42 4.08
N CYS A 106 11.84 8.46 3.30
CA CYS A 106 11.06 9.70 3.37
C CYS A 106 9.62 9.51 2.87
N VAL A 107 9.42 8.69 1.83
CA VAL A 107 8.09 8.38 1.27
C VAL A 107 7.22 7.60 2.25
N THR A 108 7.79 6.75 3.10
CA THR A 108 7.05 6.06 4.17
C THR A 108 6.62 6.99 5.31
N MET A 109 6.98 8.28 5.25
CA MET A 109 6.69 9.30 6.26
C MET A 109 7.34 9.01 7.62
N GLU A 110 8.38 8.20 7.65
CA GLU A 110 9.12 7.84 8.87
C GLU A 110 10.52 8.47 8.84
N GLY A 111 10.85 9.30 9.84
CA GLY A 111 12.16 9.93 9.96
C GLY A 111 12.51 10.93 8.85
N TRP A 112 11.55 11.30 7.98
CA TRP A 112 11.80 12.24 6.88
C TRP A 112 12.20 13.65 7.36
N THR A 113 11.69 14.06 8.54
CA THR A 113 12.06 15.32 9.18
C THR A 113 13.51 15.31 9.63
N ASP A 114 14.00 14.16 10.08
CA ASP A 114 15.37 14.01 10.56
C ASP A 114 16.35 14.16 9.38
N VAL A 115 16.05 13.51 8.25
CA VAL A 115 16.81 13.67 7.01
C VAL A 115 16.79 15.13 6.52
N LEU A 116 15.64 15.79 6.60
CA LEU A 116 15.50 17.20 6.28
C LEU A 116 16.40 18.06 7.18
N TYR A 117 16.37 17.86 8.50
CA TYR A 117 17.19 18.64 9.43
C TYR A 117 18.69 18.38 9.25
N TRP A 118 19.10 17.14 9.05
CA TRP A 118 20.49 16.81 8.71
C TRP A 118 20.95 17.54 7.43
N MET A 119 20.09 17.62 6.41
CA MET A 119 20.43 18.37 5.21
C MET A 119 20.52 19.88 5.48
N GLN A 120 19.60 20.44 6.27
CA GLN A 120 19.65 21.86 6.65
C GLN A 120 20.94 22.18 7.43
N ASP A 121 21.35 21.31 8.35
CA ASP A 121 22.58 21.48 9.09
C ASP A 121 23.82 21.39 8.18
N ALA A 122 23.77 20.58 7.13
CA ALA A 122 24.87 20.42 6.18
C ALA A 122 25.03 21.61 5.19
N MET A 123 23.92 22.16 4.66
CA MET A 123 23.97 23.14 3.55
C MET A 123 23.11 24.40 3.73
N GLY A 124 22.34 24.49 4.81
CA GLY A 124 21.44 25.58 5.13
C GLY A 124 19.98 25.34 4.72
N TYR A 125 19.12 26.30 5.05
CA TYR A 125 17.68 26.10 5.01
C TYR A 125 17.04 26.18 3.62
N GLU A 126 17.59 26.96 2.68
CA GLU A 126 16.89 27.45 1.47
C GLU A 126 16.39 26.37 0.49
N LEU A 127 17.21 25.35 0.18
CA LEU A 127 16.89 24.32 -0.81
C LEU A 127 16.26 23.05 -0.22
N PRO A 128 16.70 22.53 0.95
CA PRO A 128 16.22 21.25 1.45
C PRO A 128 14.71 21.24 1.73
N TRP A 129 14.15 22.31 2.28
CA TRP A 129 12.71 22.34 2.61
C TRP A 129 11.83 22.16 1.38
N VAL A 130 12.18 22.80 0.25
CA VAL A 130 11.42 22.67 -1.01
C VAL A 130 11.43 21.23 -1.49
N TYR A 131 12.60 20.59 -1.44
CA TYR A 131 12.77 19.20 -1.88
C TYR A 131 11.98 18.22 -0.99
N PHE A 132 12.18 18.25 0.33
CA PHE A 132 11.54 17.26 1.21
C PHE A 132 10.05 17.49 1.38
N VAL A 133 9.57 18.74 1.44
CA VAL A 133 8.12 19.01 1.53
C VAL A 133 7.41 18.61 0.24
N SER A 134 7.98 18.91 -0.94
CA SER A 134 7.40 18.45 -2.21
C SER A 134 7.43 16.93 -2.34
N LEU A 135 8.50 16.27 -1.88
CA LEU A 135 8.60 14.81 -1.81
C LEU A 135 7.50 14.20 -0.93
N VAL A 136 7.20 14.75 0.24
CA VAL A 136 6.13 14.21 1.11
C VAL A 136 4.74 14.42 0.49
N ILE A 137 4.51 15.58 -0.14
CA ILE A 137 3.21 15.87 -0.80
C ILE A 137 2.98 14.95 -2.01
N PHE A 138 3.93 14.90 -2.94
CA PHE A 138 3.78 14.14 -4.18
C PHE A 138 4.16 12.66 -4.05
N GLY A 139 5.08 12.33 -3.15
CA GLY A 139 5.58 10.96 -2.95
C GLY A 139 4.80 10.16 -1.92
N SER A 140 4.30 10.77 -0.84
CA SER A 140 3.58 10.03 0.21
C SER A 140 2.08 10.19 0.10
N PHE A 141 1.55 11.42 0.11
CA PHE A 141 0.10 11.64 0.13
C PHE A 141 -0.56 11.20 -1.17
N PHE A 142 0.02 11.51 -2.32
CA PHE A 142 -0.51 11.05 -3.61
C PHE A 142 -0.48 9.53 -3.73
N VAL A 143 0.62 8.90 -3.32
CA VAL A 143 0.79 7.44 -3.40
C VAL A 143 -0.16 6.70 -2.47
N LEU A 144 -0.28 7.12 -1.20
CA LEU A 144 -1.22 6.52 -0.26
C LEU A 144 -2.67 6.62 -0.77
N ASN A 145 -3.06 7.80 -1.28
CA ASN A 145 -4.39 8.00 -1.83
C ASN A 145 -4.65 7.13 -3.08
N LEU A 146 -3.63 6.92 -3.93
CA LEU A 146 -3.75 6.08 -5.12
C LEU A 146 -3.85 4.59 -4.75
N VAL A 147 -3.04 4.13 -3.79
CA VAL A 147 -3.12 2.75 -3.26
C VAL A 147 -4.50 2.49 -2.66
N LEU A 148 -5.00 3.38 -1.81
CA LEU A 148 -6.33 3.27 -1.21
C LEU A 148 -7.43 3.29 -2.28
N GLY A 149 -7.32 4.15 -3.29
CA GLY A 149 -8.26 4.24 -4.39
C GLY A 149 -8.36 2.95 -5.20
N VAL A 150 -7.23 2.35 -5.57
CA VAL A 150 -7.21 1.08 -6.33
C VAL A 150 -7.67 -0.10 -5.47
N LEU A 151 -7.24 -0.20 -4.22
CA LEU A 151 -7.73 -1.23 -3.31
C LEU A 151 -9.24 -1.14 -3.11
N SER A 152 -9.77 0.08 -2.96
CA SER A 152 -11.22 0.33 -2.87
C SER A 152 -11.95 -0.09 -4.16
N GLY A 153 -11.38 0.23 -5.33
CA GLY A 153 -11.91 -0.17 -6.62
C GLY A 153 -11.93 -1.69 -6.82
N GLU A 154 -10.83 -2.39 -6.51
CA GLU A 154 -10.75 -3.85 -6.62
C GLU A 154 -11.67 -4.55 -5.61
N PHE A 155 -11.74 -4.07 -4.36
CA PHE A 155 -12.70 -4.60 -3.39
C PHE A 155 -14.15 -4.37 -3.81
N SER A 156 -14.46 -3.23 -4.42
CA SER A 156 -15.80 -2.96 -4.95
C SER A 156 -16.14 -3.93 -6.09
N LYS A 157 -15.21 -4.18 -7.00
CA LYS A 157 -15.37 -5.12 -8.12
C LYS A 157 -15.54 -6.56 -7.66
N GLU A 158 -14.74 -7.01 -6.69
CA GLU A 158 -14.89 -8.36 -6.12
C GLU A 158 -16.19 -8.51 -5.32
N ARG A 159 -16.60 -7.47 -4.58
CA ARG A 159 -17.91 -7.44 -3.89
C ARG A 159 -19.07 -7.51 -4.87
N GLU A 160 -19.00 -6.79 -5.99
CA GLU A 160 -20.02 -6.81 -7.03
C GLU A 160 -20.17 -8.20 -7.68
N LYS A 161 -19.04 -8.87 -7.99
CA LYS A 161 -19.06 -10.25 -8.48
C LYS A 161 -19.65 -11.23 -7.47
N ALA A 162 -19.31 -11.09 -6.18
CA ALA A 162 -19.87 -11.94 -5.13
C ALA A 162 -21.38 -11.74 -4.98
N LYS A 163 -21.84 -10.49 -5.04
CA LYS A 163 -23.27 -10.15 -5.02
C LYS A 163 -24.00 -10.73 -6.22
N ALA A 164 -23.48 -10.55 -7.43
CA ALA A 164 -24.08 -11.10 -8.65
C ALA A 164 -24.20 -12.64 -8.61
N ARG A 165 -23.22 -13.34 -8.04
CA ARG A 165 -23.28 -14.81 -7.84
C ARG A 165 -24.36 -15.21 -6.83
N GLY A 166 -24.45 -14.50 -5.71
CA GLY A 166 -25.49 -14.73 -4.71
C GLY A 166 -26.90 -14.47 -5.26
N ASP A 167 -27.07 -13.39 -6.02
CA ASP A 167 -28.35 -13.05 -6.66
C ASP A 167 -28.74 -14.11 -7.71
N PHE A 168 -27.78 -14.60 -8.50
CA PHE A 168 -28.01 -15.68 -9.47
C PHE A 168 -28.40 -17.01 -8.82
N GLN A 169 -27.74 -17.41 -7.72
CA GLN A 169 -28.13 -18.60 -6.96
C GLN A 169 -29.53 -18.48 -6.39
N LYS A 170 -29.85 -17.33 -5.79
CA LYS A 170 -31.18 -17.07 -5.23
C LYS A 170 -32.28 -17.09 -6.31
N GLN A 171 -32.00 -16.59 -7.51
CA GLN A 171 -32.93 -16.69 -8.65
C GLN A 171 -33.16 -18.14 -9.09
N ARG A 172 -32.09 -18.94 -9.18
CA ARG A 172 -32.21 -20.36 -9.54
C ARG A 172 -32.98 -21.16 -8.49
N GLU A 173 -32.74 -20.92 -7.21
CA GLU A 173 -33.48 -21.56 -6.12
C GLU A 173 -34.98 -21.22 -6.17
N LYS A 174 -35.32 -19.96 -6.50
CA LYS A 174 -36.72 -19.56 -6.70
C LYS A 174 -37.37 -20.24 -7.91
N GLN A 175 -36.68 -20.27 -9.05
CA GLN A 175 -37.19 -20.93 -10.26
C GLN A 175 -37.42 -22.42 -10.03
N GLN A 176 -36.45 -23.10 -9.38
CA GLN A 176 -36.59 -24.51 -9.04
C GLN A 176 -37.81 -24.74 -8.12
N MET A 177 -38.00 -23.90 -7.10
CA MET A 177 -39.14 -24.01 -6.18
C MET A 177 -40.49 -23.78 -6.90
N GLU A 178 -40.56 -22.85 -7.84
CA GLU A 178 -41.76 -22.60 -8.64
C GLU A 178 -42.07 -23.77 -9.59
N GLU A 179 -41.05 -24.36 -10.22
CA GLU A 179 -41.18 -25.55 -11.07
C GLU A 179 -41.64 -26.77 -10.27
N ASP A 180 -41.01 -27.04 -9.12
CA ASP A 180 -41.36 -28.15 -8.23
C ASP A 180 -42.81 -28.01 -7.72
N LEU A 181 -43.22 -26.80 -7.29
CA LEU A 181 -44.59 -26.52 -6.84
C LEU A 181 -45.62 -26.77 -7.95
N ARG A 182 -45.31 -26.36 -9.18
CA ARG A 182 -46.19 -26.58 -10.34
C ARG A 182 -46.32 -28.07 -10.67
N GLY A 183 -45.21 -28.81 -10.59
CA GLY A 183 -45.21 -30.27 -10.78
C GLY A 183 -46.06 -31.00 -9.73
N TYR A 184 -45.97 -30.59 -8.46
CA TYR A 184 -46.84 -31.14 -7.41
C TYR A 184 -48.32 -30.85 -7.65
N LEU A 185 -48.66 -29.64 -8.10
CA LEU A 185 -50.05 -29.26 -8.39
C LEU A 185 -50.64 -30.09 -9.54
N ASP A 186 -49.86 -30.28 -10.62
CA ASP A 186 -50.26 -31.08 -11.78
C ASP A 186 -50.55 -32.54 -11.40
N TRP A 187 -49.68 -33.14 -10.58
CA TRP A 187 -49.89 -34.48 -10.02
C TRP A 187 -51.18 -34.58 -9.19
N ILE A 188 -51.49 -33.58 -8.36
CA ILE A 188 -52.71 -33.56 -7.54
C ILE A 188 -53.96 -33.46 -8.42
N THR A 189 -53.96 -32.55 -9.40
CA THR A 189 -55.08 -32.38 -10.33
C THR A 189 -55.34 -33.66 -11.13
N GLN A 190 -54.28 -34.30 -11.62
CA GLN A 190 -54.42 -35.55 -12.35
C GLN A 190 -54.95 -36.70 -11.47
N ALA A 191 -54.56 -36.77 -10.20
CA ALA A 191 -55.10 -37.76 -9.27
C ALA A 191 -56.60 -37.51 -8.97
N GLU A 192 -57.01 -36.24 -8.85
CA GLU A 192 -58.42 -35.87 -8.62
C GLU A 192 -59.30 -36.17 -9.86
N GLU A 193 -58.78 -35.98 -11.07
CA GLU A 193 -59.47 -36.35 -12.32
C GLU A 193 -59.67 -37.87 -12.43
N LEU A 194 -58.68 -38.67 -12.04
CA LEU A 194 -58.77 -40.14 -12.05
C LEU A 194 -59.80 -40.69 -11.05
N ASP A 195 -59.91 -40.08 -9.85
CA ASP A 195 -60.93 -40.46 -8.85
C ASP A 195 -62.37 -40.12 -9.31
N MET A 196 -62.53 -39.10 -10.16
CA MET A 196 -63.84 -38.72 -10.73
C MET A 196 -64.25 -39.60 -11.92
N GLU A 197 -63.30 -40.24 -12.60
CA GLU A 197 -63.52 -41.12 -13.75
C GLU A 197 -63.73 -42.59 -13.39
N ASP A 198 -63.63 -43.02 -12.13
CA ASP A 198 -63.94 -44.40 -11.71
C ASP A 198 -65.45 -44.57 -11.42
N PRO A 199 -66.27 -45.06 -12.36
CA PRO A 199 -67.73 -45.12 -12.23
C PRO A 199 -68.19 -46.44 -11.61
N SER A 200 -67.30 -47.19 -10.93
CA SER A 200 -67.55 -48.60 -10.61
C SER A 200 -67.83 -48.92 -9.13
N ALA A 201 -67.87 -47.92 -8.23
CA ALA A 201 -67.99 -48.20 -6.80
C ALA A 201 -69.32 -47.86 -6.12
N ASP A 202 -70.33 -47.29 -6.80
CA ASP A 202 -71.64 -47.07 -6.16
C ASP A 202 -72.84 -47.42 -7.07
N GLY A 203 -73.42 -48.60 -6.79
CA GLY A 203 -74.85 -48.82 -6.89
C GLY A 203 -75.39 -49.64 -8.07
N ASN A 204 -75.44 -50.97 -7.94
CA ASN A 204 -76.68 -51.67 -8.26
C ASN A 204 -76.95 -52.88 -7.33
N LEU A 205 -77.81 -52.62 -6.35
CA LEU A 205 -78.68 -53.56 -5.67
C LEU A 205 -79.86 -53.85 -6.62
N GLY A 206 -79.99 -55.06 -7.18
CA GLY A 206 -81.21 -55.38 -7.94
C GLY A 206 -81.19 -56.63 -8.83
N SER A 207 -81.76 -57.71 -8.28
CA SER A 207 -82.60 -58.71 -8.96
C SER A 207 -82.00 -59.69 -10.00
N MET A 208 -82.14 -60.98 -9.63
CA MET A 208 -82.23 -62.22 -10.42
C MET A 208 -80.95 -62.86 -10.98
#